data_AF-A0A0C3APP2-F1
#
_entry.id   AF-A0A0C3APP2-F1
#
_cell.length_a   1.000
_cell.length_b   1.000
_cell.length_c   1.000
_cell.angle_alpha   90.00
_cell.angle_beta   90.00
_cell.angle_gamma   90.00
#
_symmetry.space_group_name_H-M   'P 1'
#
loop_
_entity.id
_entity.type
_entity.pdbx_description
1 polymer ?
#
loop_
_entity_poly.entity_id
_entity_poly.type
_entity_poly.pdbx_seq_one_letter_code
_entity_poly.pdbx_strand_id
1 'polypeptide(L)'
;MYRSFLLSLILTVSLVVALPLSIRFDTPPTPAVQGNVGTVMAASITANTMIQKMQAALNAPTNQVNKARIEKAFGPHYNVAEIKKVVDRLQANVLLIRTADQTVLDTATKRPAATKVTYNRDSNNKIIASSPMKYAELGSRYYGMSLNEKAGALIHEATHYQSLTGDDTDSSGQIIPSASNTRPVGVRAGYAQTATGATITMDTIIADHGASLDNGPYNTLRQNARNMHQNADSYRVFAALVSI
;
A
#
# COMPACT_ATOMS: atom_id res chain seq x y z
N MET A 1 -55.35 38.66 -7.77
CA MET A 1 -54.34 38.20 -6.78
C MET A 1 -53.50 37.12 -7.44
N TYR A 2 -52.31 37.45 -7.94
CA TYR A 2 -51.37 36.46 -8.50
C TYR A 2 -50.40 36.02 -7.39
N ARG A 3 -50.45 34.74 -7.02
CA ARG A 3 -49.51 34.13 -6.06
C ARG A 3 -48.32 33.58 -6.84
N SER A 4 -47.19 34.28 -6.78
CA SER A 4 -45.90 33.78 -7.27
C SER A 4 -45.42 32.65 -6.36
N PHE A 5 -45.29 31.45 -6.91
CA PHE A 5 -44.59 30.35 -6.27
C PHE A 5 -43.09 30.47 -6.60
N LEU A 6 -42.28 30.81 -5.59
CA LEU A 6 -40.83 30.72 -5.64
C LEU A 6 -40.44 29.24 -5.58
N LEU A 7 -40.15 28.65 -6.75
CA LEU A 7 -39.54 27.33 -6.86
C LEU A 7 -38.08 27.43 -6.37
N SER A 8 -37.81 26.92 -5.17
CA SER A 8 -36.44 26.78 -4.67
C SER A 8 -35.78 25.60 -5.37
N LEU A 9 -34.96 25.89 -6.38
CA LEU A 9 -34.12 24.91 -7.07
C LEU A 9 -32.94 24.53 -6.15
N ILE A 10 -33.09 23.46 -5.37
CA ILE A 10 -31.98 22.89 -4.59
C ILE A 10 -31.09 22.11 -5.58
N LEU A 11 -30.01 22.74 -6.06
CA LEU A 11 -28.92 22.04 -6.73
C LEU A 11 -28.21 21.15 -5.68
N THR A 12 -28.55 19.86 -5.67
CA THR A 12 -27.74 18.84 -5.01
C THR A 12 -26.53 18.55 -5.89
N VAL A 13 -25.44 19.30 -5.69
CA VAL A 13 -24.14 18.95 -6.29
C VAL A 13 -23.69 17.65 -5.62
N SER A 14 -23.96 16.54 -6.28
CA SER A 14 -23.38 15.25 -5.93
C SER A 14 -21.90 15.31 -6.29
N LEU A 15 -21.08 15.76 -5.35
CA LEU A 15 -19.63 15.60 -5.42
C LEU A 15 -19.35 14.10 -5.40
N VAL A 16 -19.21 13.50 -6.58
CA VAL A 16 -18.54 12.22 -6.74
C VAL A 16 -17.09 12.48 -6.41
N VAL A 17 -16.76 12.41 -5.11
CA VAL A 17 -15.38 12.40 -4.66
C VAL A 17 -14.80 11.09 -5.16
N ALA A 18 -14.04 11.14 -6.25
CA ALA A 18 -13.29 10.00 -6.74
C ALA A 18 -12.37 9.53 -5.59
N LEU A 19 -12.69 8.36 -5.03
CA LEU A 19 -11.88 7.75 -3.99
C LEU A 19 -10.60 7.20 -4.64
N PRO A 20 -9.42 7.70 -4.25
CA PRO A 20 -8.19 7.54 -5.02
C PRO A 20 -7.72 6.06 -5.17
N LEU A 21 -7.82 5.22 -4.15
CA LEU A 21 -7.64 3.77 -4.22
C LEU A 21 -9.01 3.10 -4.13
N SER A 22 -9.48 2.60 -5.27
CA SER A 22 -10.70 1.80 -5.35
C SER A 22 -10.42 0.33 -5.06
N ILE A 23 -11.27 -0.32 -4.27
CA ILE A 23 -11.19 -1.75 -3.98
C ILE A 23 -12.31 -2.48 -4.72
N ARG A 24 -11.98 -3.62 -5.34
CA ARG A 24 -12.97 -4.57 -5.87
C ARG A 24 -12.67 -5.96 -5.34
N PHE A 25 -13.71 -6.76 -5.18
CA PHE A 25 -13.59 -8.17 -4.84
C PHE A 25 -13.75 -9.03 -6.10
N ASP A 26 -12.81 -9.95 -6.34
CA ASP A 26 -12.86 -10.93 -7.44
C ASP A 26 -13.98 -11.95 -7.20
N THR A 27 -14.06 -12.48 -5.97
CA THR A 27 -15.18 -13.28 -5.49
C THR A 27 -16.20 -12.37 -4.82
N PRO A 28 -17.47 -12.33 -5.28
CA PRO A 28 -18.51 -11.54 -4.64
C PRO A 28 -18.67 -11.89 -3.16
N PRO A 29 -18.72 -10.91 -2.25
CA PRO A 29 -18.91 -11.18 -0.83
C PRO A 29 -20.23 -11.89 -0.53
N THR A 30 -20.19 -12.87 0.37
CA THR A 30 -21.38 -13.51 0.93
C THR A 30 -21.80 -12.81 2.23
N PRO A 31 -23.05 -13.00 2.71
CA PRO A 31 -23.49 -12.43 3.98
C PRO A 31 -22.58 -12.79 5.17
N ALA A 32 -21.98 -13.98 5.16
CA ALA A 32 -21.11 -14.46 6.23
C ALA A 32 -19.80 -13.65 6.36
N VAL A 33 -19.34 -13.00 5.29
CA VAL A 33 -18.10 -12.19 5.29
C VAL A 33 -18.35 -10.69 5.19
N GLN A 34 -19.61 -10.25 5.33
CA GLN A 34 -19.98 -8.85 5.16
C GLN A 34 -19.29 -7.92 6.19
N GLY A 35 -19.07 -8.38 7.42
CA GLY A 35 -18.30 -7.64 8.42
C GLY A 35 -16.85 -7.40 8.00
N ASN A 36 -16.25 -8.37 7.30
CA ASN A 36 -14.91 -8.24 6.76
C ASN A 36 -14.86 -7.24 5.59
N VAL A 37 -15.91 -7.20 4.75
CA VAL A 37 -16.04 -6.19 3.70
C VAL A 37 -16.02 -4.78 4.30
N GLY A 38 -16.84 -4.53 5.34
CA GLY A 38 -16.86 -3.24 6.03
C GLY A 38 -15.48 -2.85 6.57
N THR A 39 -14.73 -3.82 7.12
CA THR A 39 -13.36 -3.61 7.61
C THR A 39 -12.40 -3.21 6.48
N VAL A 40 -12.47 -3.87 5.32
CA VAL A 40 -11.63 -3.53 4.16
C VAL A 40 -11.99 -2.17 3.60
N MET A 41 -13.27 -1.83 3.52
CA MET A 41 -13.72 -0.53 3.01
C MET A 41 -13.30 0.62 3.94
N ALA A 42 -13.38 0.44 5.25
CA ALA A 42 -12.88 1.42 6.21
C ALA A 42 -11.37 1.65 6.04
N ALA A 43 -10.57 0.58 5.92
CA ALA A 43 -9.14 0.67 5.68
C ALA A 43 -8.82 1.34 4.34
N SER A 44 -9.61 1.09 3.29
CA SER A 44 -9.48 1.75 1.98
C SER A 44 -9.72 3.27 2.09
N ILE A 45 -10.73 3.71 2.85
CA ILE A 45 -10.95 5.13 3.11
C ILE A 45 -9.75 5.77 3.82
N THR A 46 -9.20 5.12 4.85
CA THR A 46 -8.00 5.60 5.53
C THR A 46 -6.79 5.65 4.59
N ALA A 47 -6.58 4.61 3.77
CA ALA A 47 -5.52 4.57 2.77
C ALA A 47 -5.65 5.73 1.76
N ASN A 48 -6.87 6.07 1.37
CA ASN A 48 -7.15 7.17 0.46
C ASN A 48 -6.72 8.53 1.01
N THR A 49 -7.04 8.81 2.27
CA THR A 49 -6.56 10.02 2.93
C THR A 49 -5.03 10.07 2.98
N MET A 50 -4.37 8.93 3.26
CA MET A 50 -2.91 8.85 3.28
C MET A 50 -2.30 9.09 1.89
N ILE A 51 -2.88 8.51 0.83
CA ILE A 51 -2.44 8.71 -0.56
C ILE A 51 -2.53 10.18 -0.97
N GLN A 52 -3.61 10.87 -0.61
CA GLN A 52 -3.73 12.31 -0.88
C GLN A 52 -2.64 13.12 -0.16
N LYS A 53 -2.32 12.78 1.10
CA LYS A 53 -1.22 13.42 1.84
C LYS A 53 0.14 13.12 1.20
N MET A 54 0.37 11.91 0.69
CA MET A 54 1.58 11.56 -0.06
C MET A 54 1.70 12.43 -1.32
N GLN A 55 0.61 12.61 -2.07
CA GLN A 55 0.61 13.49 -3.25
C GLN A 55 0.91 14.94 -2.90
N ALA A 56 0.30 15.47 -1.84
CA ALA A 56 0.55 16.82 -1.37
C ALA A 56 2.04 17.01 -1.01
N ALA A 57 2.64 16.05 -0.30
CA ALA A 57 4.06 16.08 0.03
C ALA A 57 4.95 16.03 -1.23
N LEU A 58 4.61 15.20 -2.22
CA LEU A 58 5.35 15.07 -3.48
C LEU A 58 5.17 16.26 -4.44
N ASN A 59 4.14 17.09 -4.25
CA ASN A 59 3.97 18.34 -5.00
C ASN A 59 4.87 19.47 -4.45
N ALA A 60 5.40 19.32 -3.24
CA ALA A 60 6.38 20.23 -2.65
C ALA A 60 7.56 19.45 -2.05
N PRO A 61 8.32 18.68 -2.85
CA PRO A 61 9.31 17.73 -2.37
C PRO A 61 10.57 18.39 -1.80
N THR A 62 10.77 19.68 -2.07
CA THR A 62 11.90 20.49 -1.56
C THR A 62 11.57 21.20 -0.25
N ASN A 63 10.29 21.23 0.18
CA ASN A 63 9.94 21.68 1.52
C ASN A 63 10.67 20.81 2.54
N GLN A 64 11.33 21.42 3.53
CA GLN A 64 12.22 20.71 4.45
C GLN A 64 11.53 19.54 5.18
N VAL A 65 10.26 19.71 5.57
CA VAL A 65 9.48 18.66 6.25
C VAL A 65 9.16 17.51 5.28
N ASN A 66 8.69 17.83 4.07
CA ASN A 66 8.37 16.82 3.06
C ASN A 66 9.62 16.07 2.61
N LYS A 67 10.71 16.81 2.37
CA LYS A 67 12.02 16.23 2.03
C LYS A 67 12.47 15.23 3.09
N ALA A 68 12.42 15.61 4.36
CA ALA A 68 12.79 14.72 5.45
C ALA A 68 11.92 13.45 5.50
N ARG A 69 10.60 13.58 5.30
CA ARG A 69 9.68 12.43 5.24
C ARG A 69 9.98 11.51 4.05
N ILE A 70 10.26 12.08 2.87
CA ILE A 70 10.61 11.32 1.66
C ILE A 70 11.96 10.61 1.85
N GLU A 71 12.99 11.29 2.35
CA GLU A 71 14.31 10.69 2.62
C GLU A 71 14.26 9.62 3.71
N LYS A 72 13.40 9.80 4.73
CA LYS A 72 13.18 8.80 5.77
C LYS A 72 12.51 7.54 5.22
N ALA A 73 11.58 7.68 4.28
CA ALA A 73 10.95 6.54 3.62
C ALA A 73 11.86 5.89 2.59
N PHE A 74 12.42 6.65 1.64
CA PHE A 74 13.07 6.13 0.43
C PHE A 74 14.60 6.26 0.44
N GLY A 75 15.19 6.80 1.50
CA GLY A 75 16.64 7.01 1.59
C GLY A 75 17.14 8.24 0.83
N PRO A 76 18.46 8.51 0.85
CA PRO A 76 19.07 9.69 0.22
C PRO A 76 19.09 9.63 -1.31
N HIS A 77 18.85 8.46 -1.91
CA HIS A 77 18.84 8.23 -3.35
C HIS A 77 17.43 8.17 -3.95
N TYR A 78 16.46 8.81 -3.28
CA TYR A 78 15.07 8.80 -3.71
C TYR A 78 14.88 9.43 -5.10
N ASN A 79 13.98 8.86 -5.89
CA ASN A 79 13.59 9.40 -7.20
C ASN A 79 12.16 9.90 -7.13
N VAL A 80 11.98 11.21 -6.94
CA VAL A 80 10.64 11.84 -6.78
C VAL A 80 9.74 11.55 -7.96
N ALA A 81 10.26 11.54 -9.19
CA ALA A 81 9.45 11.33 -10.38
C ALA A 81 8.87 9.90 -10.41
N GLU A 82 9.66 8.89 -10.07
CA GLU A 82 9.18 7.51 -9.97
C GLU A 82 8.24 7.31 -8.78
N ILE A 83 8.55 7.91 -7.63
CA ILE A 83 7.66 7.86 -6.46
C ILE A 83 6.29 8.46 -6.80
N LYS A 84 6.28 9.62 -7.47
CA LYS A 84 5.06 10.30 -7.91
C LYS A 84 4.25 9.43 -8.88
N LYS A 85 4.89 8.78 -9.86
CA LYS A 85 4.21 7.84 -10.78
C LYS A 85 3.49 6.71 -10.01
N VAL A 86 4.12 6.14 -9.00
CA VAL A 86 3.50 5.07 -8.20
C VAL A 86 2.34 5.59 -7.36
N VAL A 87 2.51 6.74 -6.70
CA VAL A 87 1.43 7.36 -5.91
C VAL A 87 0.25 7.78 -6.79
N ASP A 88 0.50 8.28 -8.01
CA ASP A 88 -0.56 8.63 -8.95
C ASP A 88 -1.31 7.37 -9.45
N ARG A 89 -0.62 6.23 -9.61
CA ARG A 89 -1.29 4.94 -9.88
C ARG A 89 -2.15 4.47 -8.73
N LEU A 90 -1.67 4.59 -7.49
CA LEU A 90 -2.48 4.31 -6.29
C LEU A 90 -3.76 5.15 -6.25
N GLN A 91 -3.74 6.35 -6.86
CA GLN A 91 -4.87 7.28 -6.95
C GLN A 91 -5.84 7.02 -8.13
N ALA A 92 -5.39 6.30 -9.15
CA ALA A 92 -6.16 6.13 -10.38
C ALA A 92 -6.69 4.70 -10.55
N ASN A 93 -6.08 3.72 -9.89
CA ASN A 93 -6.29 2.31 -10.19
C ASN A 93 -7.05 1.57 -9.09
N VAL A 94 -7.61 0.43 -9.49
CA VAL A 94 -8.29 -0.50 -8.60
C VAL A 94 -7.29 -1.52 -8.06
N LEU A 95 -7.30 -1.76 -6.75
CA LEU A 95 -6.74 -2.99 -6.18
C LEU A 95 -7.82 -4.07 -6.19
N LEU A 96 -7.58 -5.15 -6.94
CA LEU A 96 -8.44 -6.33 -6.92
C LEU A 96 -8.05 -7.22 -5.74
N ILE A 97 -9.00 -7.49 -4.85
CA ILE A 97 -8.86 -8.38 -3.70
C ILE A 97 -9.61 -9.68 -4.02
N ARG A 98 -9.00 -10.84 -3.78
CA ARG A 98 -9.62 -12.13 -4.10
C ARG A 98 -10.98 -12.31 -3.44
N THR A 99 -11.04 -12.09 -2.13
CA THR A 99 -12.24 -12.27 -1.29
C THR A 99 -12.05 -11.55 0.05
N ALA A 100 -13.15 -11.24 0.73
CA ALA A 100 -13.13 -10.79 2.13
C ALA A 100 -13.10 -11.96 3.14
N ASP A 101 -13.11 -13.21 2.66
CA ASP A 101 -12.93 -14.39 3.50
C ASP A 101 -11.46 -14.57 3.91
N GLN A 102 -11.17 -14.25 5.16
CA GLN A 102 -9.83 -14.33 5.74
C GLN A 102 -9.24 -15.76 5.76
N THR A 103 -10.09 -16.79 5.69
CA THR A 103 -9.64 -18.19 5.76
C THR A 103 -9.00 -18.66 4.46
N VAL A 104 -9.26 -18.00 3.34
CA VAL A 104 -8.73 -18.40 2.03
C VAL A 104 -7.20 -18.29 1.99
N LEU A 105 -6.64 -17.15 2.42
CA LEU A 105 -5.19 -16.99 2.48
C LEU A 105 -4.56 -17.87 3.56
N ASP A 106 -5.20 -17.94 4.73
CA ASP A 106 -4.68 -18.74 5.85
C ASP A 106 -4.61 -20.22 5.51
N THR A 107 -5.63 -20.75 4.83
CA THR A 107 -5.66 -22.14 4.34
C THR A 107 -4.58 -22.37 3.28
N ALA A 108 -4.45 -21.45 2.32
CA ALA A 108 -3.44 -21.55 1.27
C ALA A 108 -2.01 -21.52 1.82
N THR A 109 -1.77 -20.79 2.91
CA THR A 109 -0.46 -20.68 3.57
C THR A 109 -0.28 -21.63 4.75
N LYS A 110 -1.32 -22.36 5.14
CA LYS A 110 -1.40 -23.26 6.31
C LYS A 110 -1.05 -22.57 7.64
N ARG A 111 -1.28 -21.26 7.75
CA ARG A 111 -1.04 -20.45 8.96
C ARG A 111 -1.76 -19.09 8.87
N PRO A 112 -2.01 -18.40 10.00
CA PRO A 112 -2.47 -17.01 9.97
C PRO A 112 -1.52 -16.12 9.17
N ALA A 113 -2.03 -15.48 8.12
CA ALA A 113 -1.29 -14.59 7.24
C ALA A 113 -1.89 -13.18 7.29
N ALA A 114 -1.07 -12.18 6.96
CA ALA A 114 -1.52 -10.81 6.83
C ALA A 114 -2.10 -10.60 5.44
N THR A 115 -1.22 -10.48 4.46
CA THR A 115 -1.57 -10.16 3.07
C THR A 115 -0.58 -10.84 2.12
N LYS A 116 -0.96 -10.93 0.84
CA LYS A 116 -0.03 -11.17 -0.28
C LYS A 116 -0.67 -10.73 -1.60
N VAL A 117 0.13 -10.36 -2.59
CA VAL A 117 -0.29 -10.34 -4.00
C VAL A 117 0.08 -11.66 -4.68
N THR A 118 -0.86 -12.21 -5.46
CA THR A 118 -0.64 -13.44 -6.23
C THR A 118 -0.31 -13.12 -7.68
N TYR A 119 0.66 -13.84 -8.25
CA TYR A 119 0.99 -13.75 -9.66
C TYR A 119 -0.14 -14.27 -10.55
N ASN A 120 -0.39 -13.59 -11.66
CA ASN A 120 -1.24 -14.09 -12.73
C ASN A 120 -0.45 -15.05 -13.60
N ARG A 121 -0.95 -16.28 -13.75
CA ARG A 121 -0.23 -17.36 -14.44
C ARG A 121 -1.06 -17.97 -15.55
N ASP A 122 -0.41 -18.36 -16.64
CA ASP A 122 -1.02 -19.09 -17.74
C ASP A 122 -1.27 -20.56 -17.39
N SER A 123 -1.81 -21.34 -18.33
CA SER A 123 -2.04 -22.78 -18.17
C SER A 123 -0.77 -23.60 -17.96
N ASN A 124 0.40 -23.04 -18.29
CA ASN A 124 1.72 -23.66 -18.07
C ASN A 124 2.39 -23.18 -16.77
N ASN A 125 1.64 -22.50 -15.90
CA ASN A 125 2.12 -21.93 -14.64
C ASN A 125 3.21 -20.85 -14.81
N LYS A 126 3.32 -20.22 -15.98
CA LYS A 126 4.23 -19.08 -16.24
C LYS A 126 3.53 -17.76 -15.95
N ILE A 127 4.27 -16.78 -15.41
CA ILE A 127 3.72 -15.44 -15.15
C ILE A 127 3.34 -14.76 -16.48
N ILE A 128 2.13 -14.22 -16.55
CA ILE A 128 1.65 -13.50 -17.73
C ILE A 128 2.27 -12.11 -17.73
N ALA A 129 3.27 -11.86 -18.60
CA ALA A 129 4.06 -10.63 -18.59
C ALA A 129 3.23 -9.34 -18.79
N SER A 130 2.13 -9.40 -19.56
CA SER A 130 1.25 -8.24 -19.81
C SER A 130 0.37 -7.86 -18.62
N SER A 131 0.18 -8.77 -17.66
CA SER A 131 -0.62 -8.55 -16.47
C SER A 131 -0.12 -9.50 -15.37
N PRO A 132 1.04 -9.24 -14.78
CA PRO A 132 1.76 -10.22 -13.97
C PRO A 132 1.14 -10.44 -12.58
N MET A 133 0.27 -9.54 -12.13
CA MET A 133 -0.42 -9.62 -10.85
C MET A 133 -1.90 -9.95 -11.05
N LYS A 134 -2.44 -10.86 -10.23
CA LYS A 134 -3.82 -11.34 -10.33
C LYS A 134 -4.75 -10.64 -9.35
N TYR A 135 -4.42 -10.67 -8.06
CA TYR A 135 -5.17 -10.03 -6.98
C TYR A 135 -4.32 -10.00 -5.70
N ALA A 136 -4.72 -9.17 -4.74
CA ALA A 136 -4.31 -9.30 -3.35
C ALA A 136 -5.19 -10.32 -2.59
N GLU A 137 -4.63 -11.01 -1.61
CA GLU A 137 -5.35 -11.85 -0.67
C GLU A 137 -5.13 -11.32 0.75
N LEU A 138 -6.16 -11.40 1.59
CA LEU A 138 -6.13 -10.95 2.98
C LEU A 138 -6.37 -12.17 3.88
N GLY A 139 -5.52 -12.35 4.89
CA GLY A 139 -5.61 -13.43 5.88
C GLY A 139 -6.06 -12.91 7.25
N SER A 140 -6.23 -13.79 8.23
CA SER A 140 -6.77 -13.38 9.54
C SER A 140 -5.92 -12.36 10.29
N ARG A 141 -4.59 -12.35 10.09
CA ARG A 141 -3.72 -11.35 10.73
C ARG A 141 -4.02 -9.95 10.24
N TYR A 142 -4.44 -9.77 8.98
CA TYR A 142 -4.86 -8.46 8.47
C TYR A 142 -6.05 -7.94 9.26
N TYR A 143 -7.06 -8.78 9.52
CA TYR A 143 -8.25 -8.35 10.23
C TYR A 143 -7.99 -8.02 11.71
N GLY A 144 -6.94 -8.62 12.31
CA GLY A 144 -6.46 -8.31 13.66
C GLY A 144 -5.61 -7.05 13.80
N MET A 145 -5.20 -6.40 12.69
CA MET A 145 -4.39 -5.17 12.72
C MET A 145 -5.22 -3.94 13.14
N SER A 146 -4.54 -2.85 13.51
CA SER A 146 -5.19 -1.54 13.64
C SER A 146 -5.70 -1.03 12.29
N LEU A 147 -6.56 0.00 12.30
CA LEU A 147 -7.07 0.60 11.07
C LEU A 147 -5.94 1.20 10.21
N ASN A 148 -4.97 1.88 10.84
CA ASN A 148 -3.82 2.45 10.13
C ASN A 148 -2.98 1.34 9.49
N GLU A 149 -2.63 0.28 10.23
CA GLU A 149 -1.83 -0.81 9.69
C GLU A 149 -2.56 -1.56 8.57
N LYS A 150 -3.90 -1.73 8.66
CA LYS A 150 -4.71 -2.25 7.55
C LYS A 150 -4.61 -1.36 6.31
N ALA A 151 -4.75 -0.04 6.47
CA ALA A 151 -4.61 0.92 5.37
C ALA A 151 -3.21 0.85 4.74
N GLY A 152 -2.16 0.75 5.56
CA GLY A 152 -0.79 0.54 5.14
C GLY A 152 -0.57 -0.72 4.34
N ALA A 153 -1.12 -1.83 4.81
CA ALA A 153 -1.08 -3.10 4.09
C ALA A 153 -1.78 -2.97 2.73
N LEU A 154 -2.94 -2.31 2.64
CA LEU A 154 -3.58 -2.08 1.34
C LEU A 154 -2.72 -1.23 0.40
N ILE A 155 -2.05 -0.19 0.90
CA ILE A 155 -1.10 0.62 0.11
C ILE A 155 0.07 -0.25 -0.38
N HIS A 156 0.68 -1.01 0.52
CA HIS A 156 1.80 -1.91 0.22
C HIS A 156 1.42 -2.91 -0.89
N GLU A 157 0.34 -3.68 -0.72
CA GLU A 157 -0.12 -4.65 -1.70
C GLU A 157 -0.57 -3.99 -3.02
N ALA A 158 -1.17 -2.80 -2.95
CA ALA A 158 -1.53 -2.06 -4.16
C ALA A 158 -0.30 -1.65 -4.98
N THR A 159 0.84 -1.32 -4.34
CA THR A 159 2.06 -1.01 -5.09
C THR A 159 2.63 -2.24 -5.79
N HIS A 160 2.57 -3.43 -5.19
CA HIS A 160 2.91 -4.68 -5.87
C HIS A 160 2.01 -4.88 -7.09
N TYR A 161 0.70 -4.78 -6.88
CA TYR A 161 -0.31 -5.04 -7.90
C TYR A 161 -0.20 -4.08 -9.10
N GLN A 162 -0.02 -2.78 -8.83
CA GLN A 162 -0.16 -1.73 -9.85
C GLN A 162 1.17 -1.25 -10.43
N SER A 163 2.27 -1.41 -9.69
CA SER A 163 3.58 -0.84 -10.04
C SER A 163 4.73 -1.84 -9.95
N LEU A 164 4.45 -3.10 -9.61
CA LEU A 164 5.46 -4.16 -9.53
C LEU A 164 6.60 -3.81 -8.57
N THR A 165 6.32 -3.05 -7.51
CA THR A 165 7.27 -2.89 -6.40
C THR A 165 7.59 -4.25 -5.78
N GLY A 166 8.64 -4.37 -5.00
CA GLY A 166 9.09 -5.65 -4.45
C GLY A 166 9.44 -5.60 -2.96
N ASP A 167 9.59 -6.80 -2.42
CA ASP A 167 9.84 -7.08 -1.01
C ASP A 167 11.22 -7.66 -0.74
N ASP A 168 11.96 -8.00 -1.79
CA ASP A 168 13.23 -8.69 -1.67
C ASP A 168 14.34 -7.87 -2.31
N THR A 169 15.57 -8.22 -1.96
CA THR A 169 16.79 -7.60 -2.49
C THR A 169 17.68 -8.61 -3.19
N ASP A 170 18.41 -8.12 -4.19
CA ASP A 170 19.45 -8.86 -4.89
C ASP A 170 20.80 -8.80 -4.15
N SER A 171 21.84 -9.41 -4.74
CA SER A 171 23.19 -9.46 -4.13
C SER A 171 23.86 -8.10 -4.02
N SER A 172 23.34 -7.11 -4.74
CA SER A 172 23.82 -5.73 -4.74
C SER A 172 23.01 -4.85 -3.77
N GLY A 173 22.11 -5.47 -2.97
CA GLY A 173 21.23 -4.77 -2.05
C GLY A 173 20.18 -3.90 -2.74
N GLN A 174 19.92 -4.11 -4.04
CA GLN A 174 18.88 -3.40 -4.77
C GLN A 174 17.56 -4.15 -4.65
N ILE A 175 16.46 -3.41 -4.62
CA ILE A 175 15.12 -3.98 -4.60
C ILE A 175 14.86 -4.78 -5.88
N ILE A 176 14.35 -6.00 -5.74
CA ILE A 176 13.91 -6.84 -6.85
C ILE A 176 12.45 -6.50 -7.14
N PRO A 177 12.10 -5.91 -8.30
CA PRO A 177 10.71 -5.69 -8.66
C PRO A 177 9.90 -6.99 -8.65
N SER A 178 8.62 -6.89 -8.31
CA SER A 178 7.71 -8.02 -8.43
C SER A 178 7.68 -8.55 -9.86
N ALA A 179 7.58 -9.88 -9.99
CA ALA A 179 7.64 -10.62 -11.26
C ALA A 179 9.01 -10.59 -11.98
N SER A 180 10.08 -10.21 -11.28
CA SER A 180 11.46 -10.44 -11.74
C SER A 180 11.85 -11.92 -11.63
N ASN A 181 12.74 -12.38 -12.52
CA ASN A 181 13.38 -13.69 -12.44
C ASN A 181 14.64 -13.70 -11.56
N THR A 182 14.98 -12.55 -10.96
CA THR A 182 16.17 -12.40 -10.11
C THR A 182 15.96 -13.16 -8.80
N ARG A 183 16.98 -13.91 -8.37
CA ARG A 183 16.91 -14.66 -7.10
C ARG A 183 17.17 -13.72 -5.92
N PRO A 184 16.35 -13.78 -4.85
CA PRO A 184 16.59 -13.01 -3.64
C PRO A 184 17.77 -13.59 -2.86
N VAL A 185 18.60 -12.75 -2.24
CA VAL A 185 19.81 -13.23 -1.53
C VAL A 185 20.10 -12.61 -0.17
N GLY A 186 19.39 -11.57 0.29
CA GLY A 186 19.62 -11.13 1.67
C GLY A 186 18.95 -9.82 2.06
N VAL A 187 17.94 -9.96 2.93
CA VAL A 187 17.02 -8.95 3.52
C VAL A 187 15.65 -8.99 2.85
N ARG A 188 14.65 -9.50 3.60
CA ARG A 188 13.24 -9.23 3.34
C ARG A 188 13.00 -7.75 3.60
N ALA A 189 12.98 -6.98 2.54
CA ALA A 189 12.59 -5.58 2.48
C ALA A 189 11.06 -5.37 2.55
N GLY A 190 10.28 -6.45 2.68
CA GLY A 190 8.81 -6.36 2.57
C GLY A 190 8.13 -5.61 3.71
N TYR A 191 8.65 -5.65 4.94
CA TYR A 191 8.17 -4.82 6.03
C TYR A 191 9.34 -4.38 6.90
N ALA A 192 9.41 -3.10 7.25
CA ALA A 192 10.40 -2.55 8.17
C ALA A 192 10.36 -3.31 9.49
N GLN A 193 11.52 -3.72 9.98
CA GLN A 193 11.68 -4.50 11.19
C GLN A 193 12.63 -3.81 12.17
N THR A 194 12.40 -4.04 13.45
CA THR A 194 13.36 -3.74 14.52
C THR A 194 14.61 -4.61 14.37
N ALA A 195 15.67 -4.30 15.12
CA ALA A 195 16.86 -5.15 15.18
C ALA A 195 16.57 -6.59 15.67
N THR A 196 15.48 -6.80 16.41
CA THR A 196 15.05 -8.13 16.88
C THR A 196 14.14 -8.86 15.88
N GLY A 197 13.88 -8.27 14.70
CA GLY A 197 13.07 -8.86 13.64
C GLY A 197 11.55 -8.67 13.80
N ALA A 198 11.10 -7.87 14.77
CA ALA A 198 9.68 -7.53 14.91
C ALA A 198 9.29 -6.48 13.88
N THR A 199 8.14 -6.64 13.22
CA THR A 199 7.62 -5.63 12.27
C THR A 199 7.32 -4.32 12.99
N ILE A 200 7.80 -3.21 12.43
CA ILE A 200 7.47 -1.86 12.84
C ILE A 200 6.15 -1.48 12.18
N THR A 201 5.10 -1.32 13.00
CA THR A 201 3.75 -0.97 12.51
C THR A 201 3.66 0.51 12.13
N MET A 202 2.66 0.86 11.33
CA MET A 202 2.33 2.24 11.01
C MET A 202 2.02 3.04 12.27
N ASP A 203 1.32 2.46 13.24
CA ASP A 203 1.02 3.17 14.49
C ASP A 203 2.30 3.52 15.24
N THR A 204 3.29 2.63 15.26
CA THR A 204 4.60 2.93 15.85
C THR A 204 5.28 4.08 15.11
N ILE A 205 5.34 4.04 13.77
CA ILE A 205 5.96 5.10 12.95
C ILE A 205 5.26 6.45 13.17
N ILE A 206 3.93 6.46 13.26
CA ILE A 206 3.16 7.68 13.51
C ILE A 206 3.46 8.20 14.92
N ALA A 207 3.40 7.33 15.93
CA ALA A 207 3.55 7.71 17.33
C ALA A 207 4.95 8.22 17.68
N ASP A 208 6.01 7.65 17.09
CA ASP A 208 7.39 8.03 17.35
C ASP A 208 8.00 8.94 16.28
N HIS A 209 7.17 9.44 15.37
CA HIS A 209 7.59 10.29 14.25
C HIS A 209 8.67 9.66 13.35
N GLY A 210 8.66 8.32 13.23
CA GLY A 210 9.59 7.52 12.44
C GLY A 210 10.90 7.20 13.16
N ALA A 211 11.03 7.46 14.46
CA ALA A 211 12.24 7.13 15.21
C ALA A 211 12.55 5.62 15.20
N SER A 212 11.53 4.75 15.24
CA SER A 212 11.68 3.28 15.15
C SER A 212 12.33 2.79 13.86
N LEU A 213 12.29 3.59 12.79
CA LEU A 213 12.92 3.27 11.51
C LEU A 213 14.43 3.47 11.56
N ASP A 214 14.97 4.08 12.60
CA ASP A 214 16.41 4.28 12.78
C ASP A 214 17.07 3.02 13.34
N ASN A 215 18.34 2.80 12.95
CA ASN A 215 19.19 1.74 13.50
C ASN A 215 18.70 0.30 13.30
N GLY A 216 17.78 0.05 12.36
CA GLY A 216 17.33 -1.28 11.95
C GLY A 216 17.70 -1.67 10.51
N PRO A 217 17.38 -2.90 10.07
CA PRO A 217 17.61 -3.37 8.70
C PRO A 217 17.01 -2.46 7.63
N TYR A 218 15.84 -1.85 7.92
CA TYR A 218 15.20 -0.88 7.01
C TYR A 218 16.06 0.38 6.81
N ASN A 219 16.68 0.89 7.88
CA ASN A 219 17.61 2.01 7.78
C ASN A 219 18.80 1.67 6.88
N THR A 220 19.43 0.52 7.13
CA THR A 220 20.56 0.06 6.30
C THR A 220 20.16 -0.11 4.85
N LEU A 221 18.98 -0.68 4.59
CA LEU A 221 18.47 -0.85 3.25
C LEU A 221 18.27 0.49 2.54
N ARG A 222 17.50 1.41 3.12
CA ARG A 222 17.19 2.70 2.47
C ARG A 222 18.42 3.57 2.25
N GLN A 223 19.44 3.47 3.10
CA GLN A 223 20.68 4.23 2.93
C GLN A 223 21.53 3.72 1.75
N ASN A 224 21.43 2.43 1.42
CA ASN A 224 22.31 1.78 0.44
C ASN A 224 21.64 1.49 -0.92
N ALA A 225 20.35 1.14 -0.92
CA ALA A 225 19.62 0.84 -2.14
C ALA A 225 19.36 2.12 -2.94
N ARG A 226 19.67 2.08 -4.25
CA ARG A 226 19.48 3.23 -5.15
C ARG A 226 18.08 3.24 -5.78
N ASN A 227 17.33 2.16 -5.59
CA ASN A 227 16.02 1.94 -6.17
C ASN A 227 14.92 1.73 -5.12
N MET A 228 14.99 2.38 -3.95
CA MET A 228 13.94 2.28 -2.92
C MET A 228 12.54 2.68 -3.40
N HIS A 229 12.41 3.46 -4.49
CA HIS A 229 11.13 3.70 -5.16
C HIS A 229 10.50 2.42 -5.74
N GLN A 230 11.23 1.31 -5.80
CA GLN A 230 10.73 0.00 -6.16
C GLN A 230 10.37 -0.85 -4.93
N ASN A 231 10.56 -0.38 -3.68
CA ASN A 231 10.18 -1.11 -2.48
C ASN A 231 8.73 -0.81 -2.10
N ALA A 232 7.94 -1.86 -1.86
CA ALA A 232 6.55 -1.71 -1.47
C ALA A 232 6.41 -1.09 -0.06
N ASP A 233 7.26 -1.50 0.89
CA ASP A 233 7.20 -1.00 2.26
C ASP A 233 7.49 0.51 2.37
N SER A 234 8.36 1.05 1.52
CA SER A 234 8.62 2.49 1.50
C SER A 234 7.37 3.34 1.28
N TYR A 235 6.36 2.84 0.56
CA TYR A 235 5.09 3.54 0.39
C TYR A 235 4.21 3.46 1.64
N ARG A 236 4.21 2.32 2.35
CA ARG A 236 3.57 2.20 3.68
C ARG A 236 4.22 3.14 4.69
N VAL A 237 5.56 3.16 4.74
CA VAL A 237 6.34 4.05 5.61
C VAL A 237 6.09 5.51 5.26
N PHE A 238 6.10 5.87 3.98
CA PHE A 238 5.83 7.24 3.54
C PHE A 238 4.41 7.68 3.92
N ALA A 239 3.41 6.81 3.71
CA ALA A 239 2.03 7.05 4.12
C ALA A 239 1.90 7.31 5.63
N ALA A 240 2.65 6.58 6.47
CA ALA A 240 2.69 6.81 7.91
C ALA A 240 3.32 8.19 8.23
N LEU A 241 4.47 8.49 7.64
CA LEU A 241 5.23 9.72 7.91
C LEU A 241 4.50 11.01 7.48
N VAL A 242 3.72 10.97 6.40
CA VAL A 242 2.88 12.11 5.97
C VAL A 242 1.58 12.22 6.76
N SER A 243 1.24 11.23 7.58
CA SER A 243 0.04 11.24 8.41
C SER A 243 0.23 11.96 9.75
N ILE A 244 1.48 12.24 10.11
CA ILE A 244 1.93 13.05 11.24
C ILE A 244 1.57 14.53 11.06
#